data_AF-A0A7X3G8U5-F1
#
_entry.id   AF-A0A7X3G8U5-F1
#
_cell.length_a   1.000
_cell.length_b   1.000
_cell.length_c   1.000
_cell.angle_alpha   90.00
_cell.angle_beta   90.00
_cell.angle_gamma   90.00
#
_symmetry.space_group_name_H-M   'P 1'
#
loop_
_entity.id
_entity.type
_entity.pdbx_description
1 polymer ?
#
loop_
_entity_poly.entity_id
_entity_poly.type
_entity_poly.pdbx_seq_one_letter_code
_entity_poly.pdbx_strand_id
1 'polypeptide(L)'
;MTIGRKGLEASLLVATSILAISAEQAWAEEVMDTPPQLVNQEEARAPEESAETYQAIASLPVETSQLSNSQEQEENQVRFHVQAPEADAGLGLWAWGDVAEESAKKGPWPTGASALSEAQRDHYGVYVDVPLAEAKQEQIHFLINNSKGDNLSGDQTFEIIDPKAREVWIAKDYSQTLYEPVAENLLRINYQRADQNYDRKSVWVWGDVELTLSDWPRGLALKPDGRYGAYVDIPLKAGAQKLGFLLLDETKEGDAVKIQPKDYLLEGIKGGPAGLCTRG
;
A
#
# COMPACT_ATOMS: atom_id res chain seq x y z
N MET A 1 -38.18 -8.46 23.38
CA MET A 1 -37.70 -7.88 22.12
C MET A 1 -36.29 -7.38 22.40
N THR A 2 -35.30 -8.24 22.23
CA THR A 2 -33.92 -7.96 22.65
C THR A 2 -33.09 -7.78 21.39
N ILE A 3 -32.64 -6.55 21.19
CA ILE A 3 -31.93 -6.08 20.00
C ILE A 3 -30.51 -6.65 20.05
N GLY A 4 -30.18 -7.49 19.07
CA GLY A 4 -28.83 -8.03 18.88
C GLY A 4 -27.86 -6.94 18.44
N ARG A 5 -26.73 -6.81 19.17
CA ARG A 5 -25.57 -6.06 18.71
C ARG A 5 -24.90 -6.86 17.59
N LYS A 6 -25.01 -6.39 16.35
CA LYS A 6 -24.15 -6.86 15.25
C LYS A 6 -22.75 -6.30 15.49
N GLY A 7 -21.77 -7.18 15.66
CA GLY A 7 -20.37 -6.81 15.64
C GLY A 7 -19.99 -6.24 14.27
N LEU A 8 -19.27 -5.13 14.26
CA LEU A 8 -18.66 -4.54 13.09
C LEU A 8 -17.39 -5.34 12.80
N GLU A 9 -17.41 -6.19 11.77
CA GLU A 9 -16.20 -6.83 11.25
C GLU A 9 -15.40 -5.77 10.45
N ALA A 10 -14.16 -5.51 10.85
CA ALA A 10 -13.21 -4.68 10.12
C ALA A 10 -12.28 -5.61 9.34
N SER A 11 -12.20 -5.44 8.01
CA SER A 11 -11.25 -6.19 7.17
C SER A 11 -9.97 -5.36 7.00
N LEU A 12 -8.84 -5.97 7.36
CA LEU A 12 -7.51 -5.44 7.09
C LEU A 12 -6.97 -6.15 5.84
N LEU A 13 -6.81 -5.41 4.73
CA LEU A 13 -6.15 -5.93 3.54
C LEU A 13 -4.64 -5.66 3.67
N VAL A 14 -3.89 -6.63 4.18
CA VAL A 14 -2.43 -6.60 4.11
C VAL A 14 -2.02 -7.25 2.79
N ALA A 15 -1.64 -6.45 1.79
CA ALA A 15 -1.09 -6.98 0.55
C ALA A 15 0.38 -7.38 0.76
N THR A 16 0.60 -8.57 1.33
CA THR A 16 1.91 -9.22 1.30
C THR A 16 2.05 -10.01 0.01
N SER A 17 2.89 -9.56 -0.92
CA SER A 17 3.36 -10.42 -2.01
C SER A 17 4.33 -11.45 -1.44
N ILE A 18 3.86 -12.65 -1.08
CA ILE A 18 4.67 -13.88 -0.93
C ILE A 18 3.78 -15.12 -1.18
N LEU A 19 4.33 -16.03 -1.99
CA LEU A 19 3.83 -17.37 -2.31
C LEU A 19 3.43 -18.17 -1.05
N ALA A 20 2.30 -18.85 -1.13
CA ALA A 20 1.75 -19.73 -0.10
C ALA A 20 2.71 -20.87 0.29
N ILE A 21 2.91 -21.09 1.61
CA ILE A 21 3.13 -22.42 2.20
C ILE A 21 2.40 -22.49 3.53
N SER A 22 1.54 -23.50 3.64
CA SER A 22 0.79 -23.93 4.82
C SER A 22 1.71 -24.58 5.87
N ALA A 23 1.48 -24.32 7.16
CA ALA A 23 1.92 -25.22 8.22
C ALA A 23 1.07 -25.08 9.49
N GLU A 24 0.39 -26.18 9.83
CA GLU A 24 -0.27 -26.46 11.10
C GLU A 24 0.73 -26.74 12.24
N GLN A 25 0.30 -26.37 13.46
CA GLN A 25 0.65 -26.90 14.80
C GLN A 25 2.09 -26.77 15.35
N ALA A 26 2.23 -26.01 16.44
CA ALA A 26 3.11 -26.36 17.56
C ALA A 26 2.64 -25.70 18.88
N TRP A 27 2.82 -26.43 19.97
CA TRP A 27 2.22 -26.28 21.29
C TRP A 27 2.73 -25.11 22.15
N ALA A 28 1.84 -24.61 23.00
CA ALA A 28 2.16 -23.70 24.10
C ALA A 28 2.68 -24.50 25.31
N GLU A 29 3.82 -24.09 25.86
CA GLU A 29 4.14 -24.35 27.27
C GLU A 29 4.34 -23.02 28.01
N GLU A 30 3.58 -22.92 29.08
CA GLU A 30 3.47 -21.84 30.05
C GLU A 30 4.59 -22.02 31.09
N VAL A 31 5.38 -20.97 31.34
CA VAL A 31 6.24 -20.92 32.54
C VAL A 31 5.96 -19.63 33.28
N MET A 32 5.25 -19.77 34.39
CA MET A 32 5.12 -18.77 35.43
C MET A 32 6.47 -18.58 36.11
N ASP A 33 6.94 -17.34 36.24
CA ASP A 33 7.67 -16.93 37.43
C ASP A 33 7.38 -15.47 37.77
N THR A 34 7.30 -15.21 39.07
CA THR A 34 6.76 -14.02 39.74
C THR A 34 7.86 -12.99 40.03
N PRO A 35 7.52 -11.69 40.25
CA PRO A 35 8.45 -10.57 40.09
C PRO A 35 9.15 -10.18 41.41
N PRO A 36 10.26 -9.42 41.35
CA PRO A 36 10.62 -8.52 42.44
C PRO A 36 10.30 -7.07 42.10
N GLN A 37 9.61 -6.40 43.03
CA GLN A 37 9.35 -4.97 43.05
C GLN A 37 10.39 -4.22 43.92
N LEU A 38 10.77 -3.03 43.42
CA LEU A 38 11.20 -1.80 44.10
C LEU A 38 12.48 -1.76 44.94
N VAL A 39 13.47 -0.99 44.45
CA VAL A 39 14.15 0.05 45.24
C VAL A 39 14.31 1.31 44.38
N ASN A 40 14.04 2.46 44.99
CA ASN A 40 13.99 3.80 44.40
C ASN A 40 15.31 4.57 44.60
N GLN A 41 15.51 5.56 43.70
CA GLN A 41 16.42 6.72 43.73
C GLN A 41 17.87 6.55 43.21
N GLU A 42 18.18 7.24 42.10
CA GLU A 42 19.09 8.40 42.12
C GLU A 42 18.85 9.26 40.86
N GLU A 43 18.90 10.58 41.07
CA GLU A 43 18.64 11.68 40.16
C GLU A 43 19.83 11.92 39.21
N ALA A 44 19.61 11.97 37.89
CA ALA A 44 20.59 12.48 36.93
C ALA A 44 19.90 13.33 35.86
N ARG A 45 20.15 14.63 35.95
CA ARG A 45 19.70 15.69 35.03
C ARG A 45 20.76 15.91 33.95
N ALA A 46 20.38 15.81 32.67
CA ALA A 46 20.91 16.55 31.51
C ALA A 46 20.35 15.97 30.19
N PRO A 47 20.34 16.71 29.07
CA PRO A 47 19.86 18.07 28.84
C PRO A 47 18.66 18.10 27.86
N GLU A 48 17.86 19.16 27.93
CA GLU A 48 16.82 19.50 26.94
C GLU A 48 17.48 19.87 25.60
N GLU A 49 17.70 18.91 24.72
CA GLU A 49 18.12 19.18 23.34
C GLU A 49 17.48 18.19 22.36
N SER A 50 16.15 18.07 22.41
CA SER A 50 15.41 17.28 21.42
C SER A 50 14.02 17.82 21.08
N ALA A 51 13.55 18.91 21.70
CA ALA A 51 12.21 19.43 21.42
C ALA A 51 12.12 20.35 20.19
N GLU A 52 13.21 21.02 19.80
CA GLU A 52 13.16 22.02 18.71
C GLU A 52 13.21 21.41 17.31
N THR A 53 13.81 20.22 17.14
CA THR A 53 13.89 19.55 15.83
C THR A 53 12.52 19.02 15.36
N TYR A 54 11.57 18.77 16.28
CA TYR A 54 10.22 18.30 15.93
C TYR A 54 9.25 19.41 15.51
N GLN A 55 9.48 20.65 15.92
CA GLN A 55 8.60 21.78 15.54
C GLN A 55 8.86 22.27 14.10
N ALA A 56 10.06 22.02 13.57
CA ALA A 56 10.44 22.47 12.22
C ALA A 56 9.79 21.65 11.09
N ILE A 57 9.40 20.39 11.34
CA ILE A 57 8.65 19.58 10.36
C ILE A 57 7.13 19.79 10.43
N ALA A 58 6.62 20.33 11.55
CA ALA A 58 5.19 20.61 11.74
C ALA A 58 4.74 21.94 11.11
N SER A 59 5.69 22.77 10.65
CA SER A 59 5.44 24.14 10.20
C SER A 59 5.86 24.39 8.75
N LEU A 60 6.18 23.35 7.98
CA LEU A 60 6.25 23.51 6.53
C LEU A 60 4.84 23.89 6.05
N PRO A 61 4.68 24.98 5.27
CA PRO A 61 3.42 25.24 4.61
C PRO A 61 3.13 24.03 3.73
N VAL A 62 2.10 23.28 4.11
CA VAL A 62 1.42 22.37 3.20
C VAL A 62 0.84 23.29 2.14
N GLU A 63 1.61 23.54 1.08
CA GLU A 63 0.99 23.84 -0.20
C GLU A 63 0.07 22.65 -0.45
N THR A 64 -1.21 22.89 -0.21
CA THR A 64 -2.30 22.09 -0.71
C THR A 64 -2.21 22.16 -2.24
N SER A 65 -1.28 21.39 -2.79
CA SER A 65 -1.43 20.83 -4.12
C SER A 65 -2.73 20.05 -4.06
N GLN A 66 -3.80 20.72 -4.47
CA GLN A 66 -5.06 20.10 -4.76
C GLN A 66 -4.81 19.06 -5.84
N LEU A 67 -4.57 17.83 -5.41
CA LEU A 67 -4.78 16.68 -6.27
C LEU A 67 -6.29 16.62 -6.48
N SER A 68 -6.67 17.25 -7.60
CA SER A 68 -7.88 17.04 -8.35
C SER A 68 -8.40 15.63 -8.15
N ASN A 69 -9.69 15.52 -7.81
CA ASN A 69 -10.56 14.36 -8.00
C ASN A 69 -9.84 13.20 -8.68
N SER A 70 -9.53 12.15 -7.91
CA SER A 70 -9.50 10.81 -8.47
C SER A 70 -10.82 10.64 -9.22
N GLN A 71 -10.76 10.68 -10.55
CA GLN A 71 -11.94 10.49 -11.40
C GLN A 71 -12.66 9.25 -10.91
N GLU A 72 -13.93 9.41 -10.52
CA GLU A 72 -14.83 8.32 -10.19
C GLU A 72 -14.74 7.30 -11.32
N GLN A 73 -14.09 6.17 -11.02
CA GLN A 73 -13.80 5.16 -12.02
C GLN A 73 -15.14 4.55 -12.42
N GLU A 74 -15.45 4.55 -13.72
CA GLU A 74 -16.63 3.82 -14.18
C GLU A 74 -16.48 2.37 -13.72
N GLU A 75 -17.49 1.83 -13.05
CA GLU A 75 -17.37 0.50 -12.45
C GLU A 75 -17.03 -0.56 -13.51
N ASN A 76 -17.28 -0.33 -14.81
CA ASN A 76 -17.11 -1.30 -15.89
C ASN A 76 -15.78 -1.23 -16.67
N GLN A 77 -14.69 -0.77 -16.06
CA GLN A 77 -13.37 -0.72 -16.71
C GLN A 77 -12.23 -1.05 -15.76
N VAL A 78 -11.10 -1.50 -16.31
CA VAL A 78 -9.82 -1.63 -15.60
C VAL A 78 -8.91 -0.49 -16.01
N ARG A 79 -8.33 0.19 -15.02
CA ARG A 79 -7.33 1.24 -15.25
C ARG A 79 -5.93 0.66 -15.22
N PHE A 80 -5.20 0.83 -16.31
CA PHE A 80 -3.80 0.45 -16.43
C PHE A 80 -2.93 1.69 -16.26
N HIS A 81 -2.23 1.77 -15.13
CA HIS A 81 -1.21 2.77 -14.86
C HIS A 81 0.13 2.27 -15.42
N VAL A 82 0.78 3.04 -16.26
CA VAL A 82 2.05 2.67 -16.88
C VAL A 82 3.10 3.73 -16.57
N GLN A 83 4.19 3.30 -15.95
CA GLN A 83 5.36 4.13 -15.75
C GLN A 83 6.15 4.23 -17.07
N ALA A 84 5.58 4.95 -18.04
CA ALA A 84 6.21 5.15 -19.34
C ALA A 84 7.37 6.15 -19.21
N PRO A 85 8.52 5.91 -19.87
CA PRO A 85 9.53 6.95 -20.01
C PRO A 85 8.92 8.15 -20.74
N GLU A 86 9.12 9.37 -20.23
CA GLU A 86 8.46 10.62 -20.64
C GLU A 86 8.59 10.99 -22.14
N ALA A 87 9.29 10.21 -22.96
CA ALA A 87 9.61 10.52 -24.35
C ALA A 87 9.21 9.47 -25.39
N ASP A 88 8.60 8.34 -25.04
CA ASP A 88 8.38 7.27 -26.02
C ASP A 88 6.98 7.31 -26.64
N ALA A 89 6.80 8.23 -27.60
CA ALA A 89 5.55 8.43 -28.35
C ALA A 89 5.10 7.19 -29.17
N GLY A 90 5.93 6.15 -29.24
CA GLY A 90 5.62 4.92 -29.96
C GLY A 90 4.93 3.85 -29.12
N LEU A 91 4.78 4.01 -27.79
CA LEU A 91 4.25 2.94 -26.93
C LEU A 91 2.72 2.79 -27.02
N GLY A 92 2.27 1.54 -26.97
CA GLY A 92 0.85 1.20 -26.92
C GLY A 92 0.53 0.09 -25.93
N LEU A 93 -0.68 0.12 -25.38
CA LEU A 93 -1.28 -0.97 -24.62
C LEU A 93 -2.17 -1.81 -25.55
N TRP A 94 -1.75 -3.04 -25.84
CA TRP A 94 -2.53 -3.99 -26.62
C TRP A 94 -3.27 -4.93 -25.67
N ALA A 95 -4.61 -5.00 -25.75
CA ALA A 95 -5.46 -5.75 -24.83
C ALA A 95 -6.46 -6.67 -25.55
N TRP A 96 -6.71 -7.84 -24.97
CA TRP A 96 -7.65 -8.86 -25.48
C TRP A 96 -8.24 -9.71 -24.35
N GLY A 97 -9.17 -10.62 -24.67
CA GLY A 97 -9.89 -11.42 -23.68
C GLY A 97 -11.18 -10.76 -23.24
N ASP A 98 -11.40 -10.58 -21.93
CA ASP A 98 -12.67 -10.10 -21.37
C ASP A 98 -12.82 -8.56 -21.45
N VAL A 99 -12.36 -7.95 -22.54
CA VAL A 99 -12.45 -6.51 -22.82
C VAL A 99 -13.60 -6.23 -23.79
N ALA A 100 -14.26 -5.07 -23.65
CA ALA A 100 -15.40 -4.70 -24.49
C ALA A 100 -15.03 -4.66 -25.98
N GLU A 101 -13.84 -4.13 -26.28
CA GLU A 101 -13.30 -4.07 -27.63
C GLU A 101 -11.79 -4.36 -27.61
N GLU A 102 -11.44 -5.55 -28.10
CA GLU A 102 -10.04 -5.97 -28.25
C GLU A 102 -9.28 -5.06 -29.21
N SER A 103 -7.98 -4.87 -28.95
CA SER A 103 -7.10 -4.04 -29.79
C SER A 103 -7.10 -4.45 -31.26
N ALA A 104 -7.23 -5.75 -31.56
CA ALA A 104 -7.29 -6.26 -32.93
C ALA A 104 -8.51 -5.76 -33.73
N LYS A 105 -9.59 -5.31 -33.05
CA LYS A 105 -10.79 -4.74 -33.70
C LYS A 105 -10.61 -3.26 -34.00
N LYS A 106 -9.75 -2.57 -33.25
CA LYS A 106 -9.46 -1.13 -33.42
C LYS A 106 -8.48 -0.88 -34.56
N GLY A 107 -7.61 -1.83 -34.87
CA GLY A 107 -6.67 -1.75 -35.98
C GLY A 107 -5.70 -2.94 -36.05
N PRO A 108 -4.90 -3.03 -37.12
CA PRO A 108 -3.89 -4.07 -37.24
C PRO A 108 -2.77 -3.87 -36.21
N TRP A 109 -2.03 -4.95 -35.94
CA TRP A 109 -0.79 -4.87 -35.18
C TRP A 109 0.23 -3.94 -35.88
N PRO A 110 0.99 -3.11 -35.15
CA PRO A 110 0.86 -2.80 -33.71
C PRO A 110 -0.14 -1.66 -33.40
N THR A 111 -0.65 -0.99 -34.42
CA THR A 111 -1.39 0.29 -34.33
C THR A 111 -2.80 0.19 -33.73
N GLY A 112 -3.35 -1.01 -33.56
CA GLY A 112 -4.61 -1.23 -32.83
C GLY A 112 -4.51 -1.08 -31.30
N ALA A 113 -3.29 -0.93 -30.76
CA ALA A 113 -3.08 -0.67 -29.34
C ALA A 113 -3.57 0.73 -28.93
N SER A 114 -3.99 0.87 -27.67
CA SER A 114 -4.27 2.18 -27.10
C SER A 114 -2.97 2.96 -26.95
N ALA A 115 -2.84 4.11 -27.63
CA ALA A 115 -1.61 4.90 -27.63
C ALA A 115 -1.34 5.54 -26.26
N LEU A 116 -0.18 5.26 -25.67
CA LEU A 116 0.19 5.82 -24.36
C LEU A 116 0.59 7.30 -24.43
N SER A 117 0.94 7.79 -25.62
CA SER A 117 1.25 9.21 -25.85
C SER A 117 0.04 10.13 -25.69
N GLU A 118 -1.16 9.60 -25.91
CA GLU A 118 -2.44 10.33 -25.85
C GLU A 118 -3.21 10.04 -24.54
N ALA A 119 -2.66 9.15 -23.71
CA ALA A 119 -3.25 8.75 -22.45
C ALA A 119 -3.23 9.88 -21.41
N GLN A 120 -4.18 9.81 -20.47
CA GLN A 120 -4.22 10.72 -19.32
C GLN A 120 -3.03 10.45 -18.39
N ARG A 121 -2.75 11.40 -17.49
CA ARG A 121 -1.60 11.33 -16.57
C ARG A 121 -2.02 11.50 -15.12
N ASP A 122 -1.29 10.82 -14.25
CA ASP A 122 -1.34 11.01 -12.79
C ASP A 122 0.09 11.07 -12.23
N HIS A 123 0.24 10.96 -10.91
CA HIS A 123 1.55 11.02 -10.26
C HIS A 123 2.42 9.78 -10.47
N TYR A 124 1.86 8.65 -10.91
CA TYR A 124 2.62 7.43 -11.20
C TYR A 124 3.16 7.42 -12.64
N GLY A 125 2.36 7.92 -13.59
CA GLY A 125 2.73 7.98 -15.01
C GLY A 125 1.56 8.34 -15.91
N VAL A 126 1.41 7.56 -16.99
CA VAL A 126 0.21 7.63 -17.86
C VAL A 126 -0.77 6.54 -17.46
N TYR A 127 -2.05 6.75 -17.71
CA TYR A 127 -3.05 5.70 -17.49
C TYR A 127 -4.04 5.57 -18.65
N VAL A 128 -4.42 4.32 -18.91
CA VAL A 128 -5.42 3.95 -19.92
C VAL A 128 -6.54 3.18 -19.23
N ASP A 129 -7.76 3.63 -19.46
CA ASP A 129 -8.95 2.92 -19.04
C ASP A 129 -9.38 1.95 -20.13
N VAL A 130 -9.49 0.67 -19.79
CA VAL A 130 -9.89 -0.41 -20.70
C VAL A 130 -11.27 -0.92 -20.28
N PRO A 131 -12.32 -0.63 -21.07
CA PRO A 131 -13.66 -1.12 -20.79
C PRO A 131 -13.73 -2.64 -20.84
N LEU A 132 -14.47 -3.24 -19.91
CA LEU A 132 -14.67 -4.68 -19.80
C LEU A 132 -15.87 -5.16 -20.61
N ALA A 133 -15.82 -6.40 -21.08
CA ALA A 133 -16.96 -7.03 -21.73
C ALA A 133 -18.11 -7.22 -20.73
N GLU A 134 -19.36 -7.08 -21.19
CA GLU A 134 -20.54 -7.32 -20.32
C GLU A 134 -20.73 -8.80 -19.99
N ALA A 135 -20.38 -9.68 -20.94
CA ALA A 135 -20.66 -11.11 -20.82
C ALA A 135 -19.73 -11.84 -19.84
N LYS A 136 -18.51 -11.32 -19.64
CA LYS A 136 -17.46 -11.94 -18.85
C LYS A 136 -16.46 -10.89 -18.37
N GLN A 137 -16.03 -10.98 -17.11
CA GLN A 137 -15.12 -10.02 -16.45
C GLN A 137 -14.20 -10.75 -15.48
N GLU A 138 -13.50 -11.79 -15.95
CA GLU A 138 -12.62 -12.60 -15.10
C GLU A 138 -11.16 -12.25 -15.31
N GLN A 139 -10.76 -11.89 -16.54
CA GLN A 139 -9.36 -11.59 -16.84
C GLN A 139 -9.19 -10.71 -18.08
N ILE A 140 -8.16 -9.86 -18.03
CA ILE A 140 -7.66 -9.14 -19.21
C ILE A 140 -6.29 -9.69 -19.55
N HIS A 141 -6.08 -10.04 -20.83
CA HIS A 141 -4.75 -10.25 -21.34
C HIS A 141 -4.25 -8.98 -22.01
N PHE A 142 -2.98 -8.65 -21.80
CA PHE A 142 -2.41 -7.42 -22.33
C PHE A 142 -0.90 -7.53 -22.55
N LEU A 143 -0.36 -6.58 -23.30
CA LEU A 143 1.07 -6.34 -23.45
C LEU A 143 1.32 -4.87 -23.77
N ILE A 144 2.57 -4.43 -23.54
CA ILE A 144 3.08 -3.15 -24.02
C ILE A 144 3.85 -3.39 -25.32
N ASN A 145 3.41 -2.75 -26.39
CA ASN A 145 4.08 -2.77 -27.69
C ASN A 145 4.68 -1.42 -28.04
N ASN A 146 5.36 -1.35 -29.18
CA ASN A 146 5.78 -0.10 -29.79
C ASN A 146 5.33 0.02 -31.26
N SER A 147 5.50 1.21 -31.84
CA SER A 147 5.15 1.51 -33.23
C SER A 147 5.94 0.73 -34.28
N LYS A 148 7.05 0.07 -33.89
CA LYS A 148 7.82 -0.82 -34.77
C LYS A 148 7.25 -2.24 -34.80
N GLY A 149 6.38 -2.58 -33.87
CA GLY A 149 5.76 -3.89 -33.76
C GLY A 149 6.48 -4.84 -32.80
N ASP A 150 7.35 -4.32 -31.93
CA ASP A 150 7.97 -5.12 -30.87
C ASP A 150 6.97 -5.35 -29.73
N ASN A 151 6.95 -6.56 -29.19
CA ASN A 151 6.31 -6.86 -27.90
C ASN A 151 7.36 -6.66 -26.80
N LEU A 152 7.24 -5.57 -26.04
CA LEU A 152 8.26 -5.13 -25.09
C LEU A 152 8.10 -5.79 -23.72
N SER A 153 6.85 -6.00 -23.27
CA SER A 153 6.56 -6.56 -21.96
C SER A 153 6.44 -8.08 -21.95
N GLY A 154 6.29 -8.71 -23.12
CA GLY A 154 5.71 -10.04 -23.22
C GLY A 154 4.20 -10.02 -22.90
N ASP A 155 3.54 -11.13 -23.18
CA ASP A 155 2.11 -11.30 -22.88
C ASP A 155 1.90 -11.44 -21.36
N GLN A 156 0.97 -10.65 -20.82
CA GLN A 156 0.62 -10.65 -19.41
C GLN A 156 -0.88 -10.86 -19.23
N THR A 157 -1.26 -11.30 -18.03
CA THR A 157 -2.64 -11.50 -17.64
C THR A 157 -2.89 -10.79 -16.31
N PHE A 158 -3.97 -10.02 -16.26
CA PHE A 158 -4.55 -9.51 -15.03
C PHE A 158 -5.85 -10.29 -14.73
N GLU A 159 -5.87 -11.00 -13.62
CA GLU A 159 -7.05 -11.71 -13.12
C GLU A 159 -7.84 -10.79 -12.19
N ILE A 160 -9.14 -10.65 -12.44
CA ILE A 160 -10.05 -9.81 -11.67
C ILE A 160 -10.60 -10.64 -10.51
N ILE A 161 -9.90 -10.59 -9.38
CA ILE A 161 -10.27 -11.34 -8.17
C ILE A 161 -11.32 -10.57 -7.34
N ASP A 162 -11.13 -9.26 -7.20
CA ASP A 162 -12.09 -8.37 -6.53
C ASP A 162 -12.72 -7.45 -7.60
N PRO A 163 -14.04 -7.52 -7.82
CA PRO A 163 -14.71 -6.65 -8.78
C PRO A 163 -14.61 -5.16 -8.43
N LYS A 164 -14.13 -4.79 -7.24
CA LYS A 164 -13.85 -3.40 -6.85
C LYS A 164 -12.40 -2.99 -7.04
N ALA A 165 -11.46 -3.94 -7.15
CA ALA A 165 -10.05 -3.67 -7.39
C ALA A 165 -9.75 -3.80 -8.89
N ARG A 166 -10.03 -2.73 -9.64
CA ARG A 166 -9.93 -2.70 -11.11
C ARG A 166 -8.78 -1.81 -11.59
N GLU A 167 -7.60 -2.02 -11.02
CA GLU A 167 -6.41 -1.24 -11.33
C GLU A 167 -5.16 -2.13 -11.42
N VAL A 168 -4.29 -1.80 -12.38
CA VAL A 168 -3.02 -2.49 -12.61
C VAL A 168 -1.93 -1.44 -12.78
N TRP A 169 -0.81 -1.60 -12.07
CA TRP A 169 0.35 -0.72 -12.16
C TRP A 169 1.51 -1.46 -12.81
N ILE A 170 1.96 -0.94 -13.95
CA ILE A 170 3.03 -1.48 -14.78
C ILE A 170 4.26 -0.59 -14.58
N ALA A 171 5.36 -1.15 -14.08
CA ALA A 171 6.62 -0.45 -13.86
C ALA A 171 7.43 -0.30 -15.17
N LYS A 172 8.55 0.44 -15.10
CA LYS A 172 9.44 0.65 -16.27
C LYS A 172 10.02 -0.63 -16.86
N ASP A 173 10.21 -1.65 -16.04
CA ASP A 173 10.67 -2.98 -16.47
C ASP A 173 9.51 -3.89 -16.91
N TYR A 174 8.30 -3.33 -17.02
CA TYR A 174 7.04 -3.99 -17.36
C TYR A 174 6.56 -5.02 -16.34
N SER A 175 7.12 -5.07 -15.14
CA SER A 175 6.52 -5.83 -14.04
C SER A 175 5.17 -5.22 -13.65
N GLN A 176 4.18 -6.08 -13.37
CA GLN A 176 2.85 -5.66 -12.93
C GLN A 176 2.65 -5.82 -11.43
N THR A 177 1.87 -4.92 -10.85
CA THR A 177 1.40 -4.95 -9.46
C THR A 177 -0.08 -4.57 -9.39
N LEU A 178 -0.77 -5.04 -8.36
CA LEU A 178 -2.22 -4.84 -8.15
C LEU A 178 -2.54 -3.71 -7.17
N TYR A 179 -1.51 -2.97 -6.77
CA TYR A 179 -1.60 -1.81 -5.90
C TYR A 179 -0.51 -0.84 -6.33
N GLU A 180 -0.76 0.45 -6.13
CA GLU A 180 0.21 1.48 -6.45
C GLU A 180 1.53 1.20 -5.72
N PRO A 181 2.66 1.03 -6.46
CA PRO A 181 3.95 0.84 -5.84
C PRO A 181 4.32 2.03 -4.97
N VAL A 182 4.71 1.77 -3.73
CA VAL A 182 5.32 2.77 -2.85
C VAL A 182 6.81 2.88 -3.14
N ALA A 183 7.41 4.03 -2.81
CA ALA A 183 8.84 4.22 -2.97
C ALA A 183 9.65 3.15 -2.22
N GLU A 184 10.85 2.87 -2.71
CA GLU A 184 11.75 1.91 -2.06
C GLU A 184 11.95 2.25 -0.58
N ASN A 185 12.09 1.22 0.26
CA ASN A 185 12.21 1.33 1.71
C ASN A 185 10.99 1.91 2.43
N LEU A 186 9.84 2.05 1.78
CA LEU A 186 8.58 2.34 2.45
C LEU A 186 7.70 1.09 2.51
N LEU A 187 7.00 0.93 3.64
CA LEU A 187 5.85 0.04 3.75
C LEU A 187 4.59 0.87 3.93
N ARG A 188 3.62 0.74 3.03
CA ARG A 188 2.29 1.34 3.20
C ARG A 188 1.37 0.40 3.97
N ILE A 189 0.83 0.88 5.08
CA ILE A 189 -0.26 0.22 5.81
C ILE A 189 -1.56 0.93 5.45
N ASN A 190 -2.49 0.22 4.82
CA ASN A 190 -3.84 0.69 4.56
C ASN A 190 -4.79 0.18 5.66
N TYR A 191 -5.65 1.04 6.18
CA TYR A 191 -6.64 0.73 7.20
C TYR A 191 -8.04 1.13 6.73
N GLN A 192 -8.86 0.12 6.45
CA GLN A 192 -10.24 0.31 6.04
C GLN A 192 -11.19 0.22 7.24
N ARG A 193 -12.13 1.17 7.33
CA ARG A 193 -13.20 1.15 8.34
C ARG A 193 -14.55 1.32 7.66
N ALA A 194 -15.55 0.58 8.12
CA ALA A 194 -16.92 0.67 7.62
C ALA A 194 -17.58 2.05 7.90
N ASP A 195 -17.19 2.70 9.01
CA ASP A 195 -17.71 4.02 9.39
C ASP A 195 -16.94 5.19 8.76
N GLN A 196 -15.86 4.91 8.02
CA GLN A 196 -14.92 5.90 7.45
C GLN A 196 -14.38 6.93 8.46
N ASN A 197 -14.52 6.67 9.77
CA ASN A 197 -14.10 7.59 10.81
C ASN A 197 -12.69 7.26 11.28
N TYR A 198 -11.74 8.06 10.83
CA TYR A 198 -10.32 7.95 11.15
C TYR A 198 -9.86 8.96 12.21
N ASP A 199 -10.78 9.76 12.77
CA ASP A 199 -10.43 10.71 13.81
C ASP A 199 -9.78 10.00 15.00
N ARG A 200 -8.62 10.53 15.41
CA ARG A 200 -7.78 9.99 16.48
C ARG A 200 -7.49 8.49 16.36
N LYS A 201 -7.42 7.99 15.12
CA LYS A 201 -6.89 6.67 14.80
C LYS A 201 -5.44 6.80 14.38
N SER A 202 -4.59 5.93 14.90
CA SER A 202 -3.16 5.95 14.62
C SER A 202 -2.58 4.54 14.53
N VAL A 203 -1.36 4.45 14.01
CA VAL A 203 -0.62 3.19 13.89
C VAL A 203 0.60 3.24 14.78
N TRP A 204 0.69 2.30 15.71
CA TRP A 204 1.90 2.08 16.51
C TRP A 204 2.75 1.02 15.82
N VAL A 205 4.02 1.32 15.56
CA VAL A 205 4.94 0.43 14.81
C VAL A 205 6.20 0.13 15.60
N TRP A 206 6.79 -1.04 15.37
CA TRP A 206 8.08 -1.46 15.93
C TRP A 206 8.79 -2.49 15.02
N GLY A 207 10.04 -2.81 15.35
CA GLY A 207 10.88 -3.75 14.59
C GLY A 207 11.83 -3.03 13.64
N ASP A 208 11.88 -3.47 12.38
CA ASP A 208 12.82 -2.99 11.36
C ASP A 208 12.35 -1.68 10.68
N VAL A 209 11.84 -0.74 11.49
CA VAL A 209 11.44 0.60 11.08
C VAL A 209 12.50 1.62 11.47
N GLU A 210 12.63 2.71 10.71
CA GLU A 210 13.53 3.82 11.05
C GLU A 210 12.97 4.72 12.15
N LEU A 211 11.65 4.69 12.35
CA LEU A 211 10.95 5.48 13.36
C LEU A 211 11.09 4.86 14.74
N THR A 212 11.24 5.70 15.77
CA THR A 212 11.15 5.29 17.17
C THR A 212 9.97 6.00 17.82
N LEU A 213 9.01 5.24 18.34
CA LEU A 213 7.85 5.75 19.07
C LEU A 213 8.05 5.57 20.57
N SER A 214 7.89 6.63 21.37
CA SER A 214 8.09 6.61 22.82
C SER A 214 6.84 6.95 23.64
N ASP A 215 5.92 7.73 23.06
CA ASP A 215 4.85 8.39 23.82
C ASP A 215 3.53 7.62 23.71
N TRP A 216 3.49 6.38 24.21
CA TRP A 216 2.27 5.57 24.15
C TRP A 216 1.06 6.31 24.77
N PRO A 217 -0.12 6.33 24.11
CA PRO A 217 -0.47 5.63 22.87
C PRO A 217 -0.41 6.50 21.59
N ARG A 218 0.38 7.56 21.55
CA ARG A 218 0.46 8.44 20.37
C ARG A 218 1.22 7.75 19.24
N GLY A 219 0.47 7.25 18.27
CA GLY A 219 0.99 6.57 17.09
C GLY A 219 1.21 7.51 15.90
N LEU A 220 1.50 6.91 14.75
CA LEU A 220 1.58 7.62 13.48
C LEU A 220 0.18 7.93 12.96
N ALA A 221 -0.06 9.18 12.59
CA ALA A 221 -1.33 9.63 12.05
C ALA A 221 -1.60 9.00 10.67
N LEU A 222 -2.85 8.59 10.46
CA LEU A 222 -3.32 8.08 9.18
C LEU A 222 -3.74 9.23 8.26
N LYS A 223 -3.37 9.13 6.99
CA LYS A 223 -3.85 10.00 5.92
C LYS A 223 -5.19 9.45 5.40
N PRO A 224 -6.30 10.21 5.46
CA PRO A 224 -7.64 9.68 5.21
C PRO A 224 -7.99 9.46 3.72
N ASP A 225 -7.13 9.92 2.81
CA ASP A 225 -7.33 10.00 1.36
C ASP A 225 -6.80 8.79 0.57
N GLY A 226 -6.60 7.65 1.23
CA GLY A 226 -6.18 6.42 0.56
C GLY A 226 -7.32 5.71 -0.16
N ARG A 227 -7.01 5.11 -1.31
CA ARG A 227 -7.97 4.33 -2.11
C ARG A 227 -8.54 3.11 -1.36
N TYR A 228 -7.78 2.57 -0.41
CA TYR A 228 -8.14 1.39 0.39
C TYR A 228 -8.46 1.75 1.85
N GLY A 229 -8.99 2.95 2.08
CA GLY A 229 -9.14 3.55 3.40
C GLY A 229 -7.94 4.41 3.77
N ALA A 230 -7.88 4.86 5.02
CA ALA A 230 -6.77 5.70 5.46
C ALA A 230 -5.45 4.93 5.47
N TYR A 231 -4.33 5.59 5.18
CA TYR A 231 -3.04 4.93 5.07
C TYR A 231 -1.92 5.66 5.80
N VAL A 232 -0.82 4.96 6.03
CA VAL A 232 0.44 5.53 6.51
C VAL A 232 1.61 4.85 5.80
N ASP A 233 2.62 5.64 5.42
CA ASP A 233 3.86 5.14 4.85
C ASP A 233 4.93 5.06 5.94
N ILE A 234 5.50 3.88 6.14
CA ILE A 234 6.46 3.58 7.19
C ILE A 234 7.86 3.43 6.59
N PRO A 235 8.83 4.29 6.92
CA PRO A 235 10.20 4.11 6.50
C PRO A 235 10.82 2.90 7.21
N LEU A 236 11.37 2.01 6.41
CA LEU A 236 12.01 0.76 6.81
C LEU A 236 13.52 0.94 6.85
N LYS A 237 14.15 0.25 7.80
CA LYS A 237 15.62 0.13 7.82
C LYS A 237 16.09 -0.64 6.57
N ALA A 238 17.32 -0.36 6.14
CA ALA A 238 17.97 -1.14 5.09
C ALA A 238 18.01 -2.63 5.46
N GLY A 239 17.58 -3.50 4.54
CA GLY A 239 17.48 -4.95 4.79
C GLY A 239 16.42 -5.37 5.80
N ALA A 240 15.41 -4.53 6.09
CA ALA A 240 14.28 -4.88 6.95
C ALA A 240 13.68 -6.24 6.58
N GLN A 241 13.30 -7.03 7.59
CA GLN A 241 12.69 -8.35 7.46
C GLN A 241 11.40 -8.48 8.26
N LYS A 242 11.29 -7.77 9.38
CA LYS A 242 10.17 -7.88 10.31
C LYS A 242 9.64 -6.53 10.76
N LEU A 243 8.32 -6.39 10.76
CA LEU A 243 7.63 -5.22 11.29
C LEU A 243 6.43 -5.67 12.11
N GLY A 244 6.32 -5.14 13.32
CA GLY A 244 5.12 -5.29 14.13
C GLY A 244 4.33 -3.98 14.17
N PHE A 245 3.01 -4.08 14.21
CA PHE A 245 2.17 -2.90 14.40
C PHE A 245 0.85 -3.17 15.14
N LEU A 246 0.28 -2.10 15.69
CA LEU A 246 -1.06 -2.04 16.28
C LEU A 246 -1.83 -0.86 15.71
N LEU A 247 -3.14 -1.05 15.55
CA LEU A 247 -4.08 0.02 15.25
C LEU A 247 -4.65 0.55 16.57
N LEU A 248 -4.59 1.86 16.75
CA LEU A 248 -4.97 2.52 18.00
C LEU A 248 -6.20 3.43 17.80
N ASP A 249 -7.07 3.46 18.82
CA ASP A 249 -8.11 4.46 19.01
C ASP A 249 -7.76 5.31 20.23
N GLU A 250 -7.13 6.46 19.98
CA GLU A 250 -6.63 7.34 21.05
C GLU A 250 -7.76 8.05 21.79
N THR A 251 -9.03 7.86 21.41
CA THR A 251 -10.19 8.31 22.19
C THR A 251 -10.50 7.43 23.40
N LYS A 252 -9.86 6.26 23.48
CA LYS A 252 -10.01 5.30 24.57
C LYS A 252 -8.87 5.43 25.57
N GLU A 253 -8.95 4.64 26.64
CA GLU A 253 -7.95 4.61 27.71
C GLU A 253 -7.58 3.17 28.06
N GLY A 254 -6.39 2.98 28.64
CA GLY A 254 -5.86 1.67 29.00
C GLY A 254 -5.76 0.74 27.78
N ASP A 255 -6.09 -0.54 27.97
CA ASP A 255 -6.02 -1.54 26.90
C ASP A 255 -7.02 -1.31 25.78
N ALA A 256 -8.12 -0.59 26.05
CA ALA A 256 -9.15 -0.29 25.05
C ALA A 256 -8.66 0.67 23.96
N VAL A 257 -7.48 1.28 24.12
CA VAL A 257 -6.81 2.03 23.05
C VAL A 257 -6.45 1.12 21.89
N LYS A 258 -6.13 -0.15 22.15
CA LYS A 258 -5.87 -1.11 21.09
C LYS A 258 -7.20 -1.46 20.41
N ILE A 259 -7.34 -1.18 19.11
CA ILE A 259 -8.55 -1.53 18.35
C ILE A 259 -8.77 -3.04 18.37
N GLN A 260 -7.68 -3.81 18.35
CA GLN A 260 -7.68 -5.22 18.69
C GLN A 260 -6.49 -5.55 19.61
N PRO A 261 -6.60 -6.57 20.47
CA PRO A 261 -5.55 -6.87 21.45
C PRO A 261 -4.33 -7.58 20.88
N LYS A 262 -4.43 -8.19 19.69
CA LYS A 262 -3.33 -8.93 19.07
C LYS A 262 -2.42 -7.99 18.28
N ASP A 263 -1.14 -8.28 18.31
CA ASP A 263 -0.17 -7.59 17.46
C ASP A 263 -0.30 -8.11 16.01
N TYR A 264 -0.19 -7.20 15.05
CA TYR A 264 0.04 -7.58 13.66
C TYR A 264 1.53 -7.74 13.45
N LEU A 265 1.95 -8.88 12.90
CA LEU A 265 3.35 -9.18 12.60
C LEU A 265 3.50 -9.47 11.11
N LEU A 266 4.40 -8.75 10.47
CA LEU A 266 4.77 -8.94 9.08
C LEU A 266 6.20 -9.46 9.04
N GLU A 267 6.39 -10.55 8.31
CA GLU A 267 7.69 -11.19 8.09
C GLU A 267 7.98 -11.28 6.59
N GLY A 268 9.27 -11.37 6.24
CA GLY A 268 9.69 -11.47 4.83
C GLY A 268 9.51 -10.17 4.05
N ILE A 269 9.40 -9.02 4.73
CA ILE A 269 9.38 -7.71 4.06
C ILE A 269 10.71 -7.53 3.34
N LYS A 270 10.70 -6.92 2.16
CA LYS A 270 11.92 -6.54 1.43
C LYS A 270 12.22 -5.07 1.69
N GLY A 271 12.97 -4.78 2.75
CA GLY A 271 13.73 -3.52 2.79
C GLY A 271 14.70 -3.47 1.62
N GLY A 272 14.94 -2.31 1.03
CA GLY A 272 15.91 -2.11 -0.04
C GLY A 272 17.30 -2.62 0.33
N PRO A 273 18.21 -2.75 -0.65
CA PRO A 273 19.46 -3.46 -0.48
C PRO A 273 20.21 -2.95 0.76
N ALA A 274 20.56 -3.88 1.65
CA ALA A 274 21.42 -3.60 2.79
C ALA A 274 22.75 -3.07 2.23
N GLY A 275 22.95 -1.74 2.31
CA GLY A 275 24.14 -1.10 1.81
C GLY A 275 25.37 -1.78 2.42
N LEU A 276 26.25 -2.30 1.55
CA LEU A 276 27.62 -2.65 1.91
C LEU A 276 28.24 -1.40 2.55
N CYS A 277 28.34 -1.38 3.87
CA CYS A 277 29.19 -0.46 4.59
C CYS A 277 30.63 -0.68 4.11
N THR A 278 31.05 0.06 3.09
CA THR A 278 32.47 0.24 2.82
C THR A 278 32.98 1.25 3.85
N ARG A 279 33.66 0.73 4.88
CA ARG A 279 34.48 1.53 5.79
C ARG A 279 35.50 2.31 4.95
N GLY A 280 35.42 3.64 5.01
CA GLY A 280 36.54 4.55 4.72
C GLY A 280 37.34 4.80 5.98
#